data_AF-A0A957X2E4-F1
#
_entry.id   AF-A0A957X2E4-F1
#
_cell.length_a   1.000
_cell.length_b   1.000
_cell.length_c   1.000
_cell.angle_alpha   90.00
_cell.angle_beta   90.00
_cell.angle_gamma   90.00
#
_symmetry.space_group_name_H-M   'P 1'
#
loop_
_entity.id
_entity.type
_entity.pdbx_description
1 polymer ?
#
loop_
_entity_poly.entity_id
_entity_poly.type
_entity_poly.pdbx_seq_one_letter_code
_entity_poly.pdbx_strand_id
1 'polypeptide(L)'
;MSTVLPKILIACNENVRNNYLAPNQIERLEQIAEWEWFPCEGGGIYDTNTDITVAEQLQQRLGAVDGLIVCHGAPTITAAMIASAPKLRIIGELEGDRFASRIDLDAAWSRNIRTIDVTNGSSYPVSEWALALMLVAMRNGG
;
A
#
# COMPACT_ATOMS: atom_id res chain seq x y z
N MET A 1 -19.59 14.37 -22.19
CA MET A 1 -18.55 13.34 -22.34
C MET A 1 -18.63 12.46 -21.12
N SER A 2 -18.91 11.17 -21.26
CA SER A 2 -18.89 10.26 -20.10
C SER A 2 -17.43 10.14 -19.64
N THR A 3 -17.11 10.71 -18.49
CA THR A 3 -15.77 10.60 -17.89
C THR A 3 -15.64 9.18 -17.37
N VAL A 4 -14.79 8.37 -18.02
CA VAL A 4 -14.43 7.04 -17.52
C VAL A 4 -13.69 7.22 -16.19
N LEU A 5 -14.20 6.63 -15.12
CA LEU A 5 -13.55 6.67 -13.81
C LEU A 5 -12.27 5.81 -13.86
N PRO A 6 -11.17 6.25 -13.22
CA PRO A 6 -9.97 5.44 -13.09
C PRO A 6 -10.23 4.19 -12.25
N LYS A 7 -9.54 3.10 -12.57
CA LYS A 7 -9.62 1.83 -11.84
C LYS A 7 -8.48 1.69 -10.84
N ILE A 8 -8.81 1.52 -9.57
CA ILE A 8 -7.87 1.37 -8.47
C ILE A 8 -7.93 -0.04 -7.91
N LEU A 9 -6.78 -0.71 -7.85
CA LEU A 9 -6.66 -2.00 -7.17
C LEU A 9 -6.08 -1.79 -5.78
N ILE A 10 -6.72 -2.35 -4.75
CA ILE A 10 -6.18 -2.39 -3.40
C ILE A 10 -5.72 -3.83 -3.12
N ALA A 11 -4.41 -4.06 -3.01
CA ALA A 11 -3.83 -5.36 -2.70
C ALA A 11 -3.37 -5.38 -1.24
N CYS A 12 -4.12 -6.08 -0.39
CA CYS A 12 -3.76 -6.25 1.02
C CYS A 12 -4.48 -7.46 1.65
N ASN A 13 -4.03 -7.86 2.84
CA ASN A 13 -4.64 -8.90 3.64
C ASN A 13 -5.99 -8.46 4.25
N GLU A 14 -6.73 -9.44 4.77
CA GLU A 14 -8.04 -9.21 5.38
C GLU A 14 -7.98 -8.26 6.58
N ASN A 15 -6.92 -8.32 7.38
CA ASN A 15 -6.75 -7.42 8.52
C ASN A 15 -6.68 -5.95 8.10
N VAL A 16 -5.90 -5.62 7.07
CA VAL A 16 -5.83 -4.25 6.53
C VAL A 16 -7.17 -3.88 5.90
N ARG A 17 -7.78 -4.77 5.11
CA ARG A 17 -9.09 -4.54 4.48
C ARG A 17 -10.15 -4.11 5.50
N ASN A 18 -10.17 -4.75 6.66
CA ASN A 18 -11.20 -4.55 7.68
C ASN A 18 -10.88 -3.43 8.67
N ASN A 19 -9.59 -3.15 8.95
CA ASN A 19 -9.19 -2.21 10.01
C ASN A 19 -8.63 -0.88 9.49
N TYR A 20 -8.08 -0.83 8.27
CA TYR A 20 -7.39 0.37 7.74
C TYR A 20 -8.28 1.12 6.74
N LEU A 21 -9.17 0.42 6.03
CA LEU A 21 -10.06 1.00 5.03
C LEU A 21 -11.37 1.48 5.65
N ALA A 22 -11.30 2.58 6.40
CA ALA A 22 -12.47 3.19 7.03
C ALA A 22 -13.58 3.51 6.00
N PRO A 23 -14.87 3.21 6.29
CA PRO A 23 -15.95 3.35 5.31
C PRO A 23 -16.06 4.74 4.68
N ASN A 24 -15.90 5.79 5.48
CA ASN A 24 -15.94 7.17 5.01
C ASN A 24 -14.80 7.53 4.03
N GLN A 25 -13.65 6.84 4.08
CA GLN A 25 -12.58 7.05 3.11
C GLN A 25 -12.84 6.27 1.82
N ILE A 26 -13.43 5.08 1.90
CA ILE A 26 -13.86 4.30 0.74
C ILE A 26 -14.98 5.02 -0.03
N GLU A 27 -15.98 5.56 0.68
CA GLU A 27 -17.04 6.38 0.06
C GLU A 27 -16.48 7.59 -0.68
N ARG A 28 -15.41 8.21 -0.17
CA ARG A 28 -14.70 9.31 -0.87
C ARG A 28 -13.94 8.83 -2.10
N LEU A 29 -13.36 7.63 -2.07
CA LEU A 29 -12.68 7.03 -3.22
C LEU A 29 -13.70 6.74 -4.34
N GLU A 30 -14.86 6.18 -3.99
CA GLU A 30 -15.94 5.84 -4.93
C GLU A 30 -16.51 7.04 -5.69
N GLN A 31 -16.35 8.26 -5.15
CA GLN A 31 -16.73 9.49 -5.85
C GLN A 31 -15.81 9.82 -7.04
N ILE A 32 -14.59 9.28 -7.07
CA ILE A 32 -13.56 9.66 -8.05
C ILE A 32 -12.93 8.48 -8.79
N ALA A 33 -13.21 7.24 -8.38
CA ALA A 33 -12.63 6.03 -8.96
C ALA A 33 -13.53 4.81 -8.80
N GLU A 34 -13.41 3.85 -9.73
CA GLU A 34 -13.82 2.47 -9.48
C GLU A 34 -12.70 1.77 -8.72
N TRP A 35 -13.05 0.89 -7.78
CA TRP A 35 -12.04 0.18 -7.00
C TRP A 35 -12.38 -1.29 -6.80
N GLU A 36 -11.35 -2.12 -6.68
CA GLU A 36 -11.45 -3.55 -6.36
C GLU A 36 -10.43 -3.90 -5.27
N TRP A 37 -10.82 -4.81 -4.36
CA TRP A 37 -9.89 -5.42 -3.42
C TRP A 37 -9.36 -6.75 -3.96
N PHE A 38 -8.04 -6.89 -3.97
CA PHE A 38 -7.34 -8.14 -4.20
C PHE A 38 -6.84 -8.70 -2.85
N PRO A 39 -7.47 -9.78 -2.34
CA PRO A 39 -7.02 -10.42 -1.10
C PRO A 39 -5.68 -11.11 -1.32
N CYS A 40 -4.71 -10.79 -0.49
CA CYS A 40 -3.40 -11.44 -0.51
C CYS A 40 -2.91 -11.63 0.93
N GLU A 41 -2.45 -12.84 1.25
CA GLU A 41 -2.08 -13.23 2.61
C GLU A 41 -0.63 -13.69 2.64
N GLY A 42 0.07 -13.40 3.75
CA GLY A 42 1.47 -13.75 3.94
C GLY A 42 2.40 -12.55 3.99
N GLY A 43 3.68 -12.82 4.22
CA GLY A 43 4.65 -11.80 4.63
C GLY A 43 4.45 -11.36 6.09
N GLY A 44 5.49 -10.80 6.67
CA GLY A 44 5.45 -10.15 7.99
C GLY A 44 5.13 -8.66 7.87
N ILE A 45 5.11 -7.97 9.01
CA ILE A 45 4.91 -6.52 9.08
C ILE A 45 5.97 -5.79 8.22
N TYR A 46 7.20 -6.29 8.24
CA TYR A 46 8.34 -5.72 7.51
C TYR A 46 8.67 -6.44 6.19
N ASP A 47 7.97 -7.53 5.88
CA ASP A 47 8.29 -8.39 4.73
C ASP A 47 7.13 -8.45 3.73
N THR A 48 7.45 -8.91 2.52
CA THR A 48 6.48 -9.10 1.44
C THR A 48 6.05 -10.54 1.34
N ASN A 49 4.87 -10.74 0.77
CA ASN A 49 4.42 -12.09 0.42
C ASN A 49 5.31 -12.70 -0.68
N THR A 50 5.79 -13.91 -0.46
CA THR A 50 6.69 -14.64 -1.38
C THR A 50 5.96 -15.71 -2.20
N ASP A 51 4.64 -15.82 -2.09
CA ASP A 51 3.85 -16.75 -2.90
C ASP A 51 3.82 -16.30 -4.37
N ILE A 52 4.44 -17.10 -5.22
CA ILE A 52 4.54 -16.86 -6.67
C ILE A 52 3.16 -16.84 -7.32
N THR A 53 2.23 -17.66 -6.85
CA THR A 53 0.87 -17.73 -7.40
C THR A 53 0.13 -16.41 -7.17
N VAL A 54 0.26 -15.84 -5.98
CA VAL A 54 -0.34 -14.55 -5.62
C VAL A 54 0.30 -13.42 -6.44
N ALA A 55 1.63 -13.48 -6.62
CA ALA A 55 2.37 -12.53 -7.46
C ALA A 55 1.90 -12.56 -8.92
N GLU A 56 1.73 -13.73 -9.52
CA GLU A 56 1.22 -13.88 -10.90
C GLU A 56 -0.23 -13.39 -11.04
N GLN A 57 -1.09 -13.70 -10.07
CA GLN A 57 -2.48 -13.23 -10.07
C GLN A 57 -2.57 -11.70 -9.95
N LEU A 58 -1.74 -11.10 -9.09
CA LEU A 58 -1.62 -9.64 -8.97
C LEU A 58 -1.15 -9.05 -10.30
N GLN A 59 -0.11 -9.62 -10.90
CA GLN A 59 0.43 -9.18 -12.18
C GLN A 59 -0.63 -9.15 -13.29
N GLN A 60 -1.46 -10.20 -13.39
CA GLN A 60 -2.54 -10.26 -14.38
C GLN A 60 -3.55 -9.12 -14.22
N ARG A 61 -3.90 -8.78 -12.97
CA ARG A 61 -4.84 -7.69 -12.67
C ARG A 61 -4.26 -6.31 -12.97
N LEU A 62 -2.95 -6.13 -12.75
CA LEU A 62 -2.27 -4.85 -13.01
C LEU A 62 -2.36 -4.39 -14.47
N GLY A 63 -2.57 -5.30 -15.42
CA GLY A 63 -2.72 -4.97 -16.84
C GLY A 63 -3.91 -4.03 -17.14
N ALA A 64 -4.92 -3.98 -16.27
CA ALA A 64 -6.18 -3.29 -16.51
C ALA A 64 -6.44 -2.06 -15.63
N VAL A 65 -5.55 -1.75 -14.68
CA VAL A 65 -5.78 -0.73 -13.63
C VAL A 65 -4.95 0.52 -13.85
N ASP A 66 -5.46 1.65 -13.36
CA ASP A 66 -4.83 2.96 -13.46
C ASP A 66 -4.04 3.31 -12.18
N GLY A 67 -4.41 2.72 -11.05
CA GLY A 67 -3.72 2.87 -9.77
C GLY A 67 -3.68 1.60 -8.93
N LEU A 68 -2.66 1.50 -8.09
CA LEU A 68 -2.45 0.40 -7.16
C LEU A 68 -2.25 0.97 -5.75
N ILE A 69 -2.89 0.38 -4.75
CA ILE A 69 -2.64 0.63 -3.33
C ILE A 69 -2.21 -0.70 -2.73
N VAL A 70 -1.05 -0.74 -2.06
CA VAL A 70 -0.51 -1.93 -1.41
C VAL A 70 -0.36 -1.73 0.09
N CYS A 71 -0.44 -2.83 0.83
CA CYS A 71 -0.14 -2.91 2.25
C CYS A 71 0.33 -4.33 2.61
N HIS A 72 0.29 -4.70 3.90
CA HIS A 72 0.51 -6.07 4.36
C HIS A 72 -0.24 -7.12 3.54
N GLY A 73 0.39 -8.27 3.32
CA GLY A 73 -0.14 -9.33 2.45
C GLY A 73 0.30 -9.23 0.99
N ALA A 74 0.64 -8.03 0.51
CA ALA A 74 1.03 -7.82 -0.87
C ALA A 74 2.44 -8.38 -1.18
N PRO A 75 2.63 -9.01 -2.35
CA PRO A 75 3.95 -9.28 -2.91
C PRO A 75 4.72 -7.99 -3.22
N THR A 76 6.03 -8.09 -3.38
CA THR A 76 6.84 -6.98 -3.91
C THR A 76 6.39 -6.66 -5.34
N ILE A 77 6.13 -5.37 -5.59
CA ILE A 77 5.82 -4.85 -6.91
C ILE A 77 7.14 -4.71 -7.68
N THR A 78 7.48 -5.76 -8.44
CA THR A 78 8.74 -5.85 -9.17
C THR A 78 8.70 -5.10 -10.50
N ALA A 79 9.88 -4.83 -11.08
CA ALA A 79 10.00 -4.29 -12.44
C ALA A 79 9.20 -5.08 -13.50
N ALA A 80 9.14 -6.42 -13.38
CA ALA A 80 8.40 -7.27 -14.32
C ALA A 80 6.88 -7.03 -14.22
N MET A 81 6.35 -6.92 -12.99
CA MET A 81 4.95 -6.58 -12.77
C MET A 81 4.61 -5.19 -13.32
N ILE A 82 5.49 -4.23 -13.02
CA ILE A 82 5.36 -2.86 -13.51
C ILE A 82 5.34 -2.88 -15.04
N ALA A 83 6.25 -3.58 -15.72
CA ALA A 83 6.29 -3.65 -17.18
C ALA A 83 5.00 -4.20 -17.80
N SER A 84 4.31 -5.14 -17.14
CA SER A 84 3.01 -5.67 -17.58
C SER A 84 1.80 -4.77 -17.30
N ALA A 85 2.00 -3.61 -16.68
CA ALA A 85 0.94 -2.67 -16.31
C ALA A 85 1.00 -1.40 -17.19
N PRO A 86 0.47 -1.42 -18.43
CA PRO A 86 0.60 -0.29 -19.37
C PRO A 86 -0.18 0.96 -18.93
N LYS A 87 -1.24 0.79 -18.14
CA LYS A 87 -2.13 1.88 -17.70
C LYS A 87 -1.75 2.47 -16.34
N LEU A 88 -0.99 1.73 -15.53
CA LEU A 88 -0.67 2.12 -14.16
C LEU A 88 0.05 3.47 -14.13
N ARG A 89 -0.50 4.43 -13.37
CA ARG A 89 0.03 5.80 -13.21
C ARG A 89 0.41 6.13 -11.79
N ILE A 90 -0.12 5.42 -10.80
CA ILE A 90 0.10 5.70 -9.39
C ILE A 90 0.19 4.43 -8.55
N ILE A 91 1.11 4.40 -7.60
CA ILE A 91 1.24 3.34 -6.59
C ILE A 91 1.27 3.99 -5.20
N GLY A 92 0.35 3.60 -4.33
CA GLY A 92 0.28 4.00 -2.92
C GLY A 92 0.74 2.86 -2.01
N GLU A 93 1.53 3.16 -0.99
CA GLU A 93 1.90 2.23 0.08
C GLU A 93 1.31 2.76 1.40
N LEU A 94 0.54 1.92 2.12
CA LEU A 94 -0.28 2.33 3.28
C LEU A 94 0.38 2.27 4.65
N GLU A 95 1.62 1.81 4.79
CA GLU A 95 2.23 1.58 6.10
C GLU A 95 3.75 1.75 6.17
N GLY A 96 4.47 1.24 5.18
CA GLY A 96 5.91 1.29 5.07
C GLY A 96 6.48 2.70 5.16
N ASP A 97 7.41 2.89 6.09
CA ASP A 97 8.29 4.06 6.09
C ASP A 97 9.11 4.07 4.79
N ARG A 98 9.03 5.16 4.02
CA ARG A 98 9.71 5.32 2.73
C ARG A 98 9.46 4.16 1.77
N PHE A 99 8.20 3.78 1.59
CA PHE A 99 7.72 2.73 0.67
C PHE A 99 8.11 1.28 1.03
N ALA A 100 8.82 1.07 2.15
CA ALA A 100 9.36 -0.24 2.57
C ALA A 100 10.04 -1.02 1.42
N SER A 101 10.20 -2.33 1.57
CA SER A 101 10.71 -3.26 0.55
C SER A 101 9.65 -3.70 -0.48
N ARG A 102 8.50 -3.00 -0.53
CA ARG A 102 7.32 -3.46 -1.29
C ARG A 102 7.28 -2.98 -2.74
N ILE A 103 8.04 -1.96 -3.12
CA ILE A 103 7.98 -1.37 -4.46
C ILE A 103 9.39 -1.21 -5.03
N ASP A 104 9.60 -1.71 -6.26
CA ASP A 104 10.75 -1.34 -7.08
C ASP A 104 10.57 0.10 -7.58
N LEU A 105 11.08 1.06 -6.81
CA LEU A 105 10.90 2.50 -7.05
C LEU A 105 11.58 2.96 -8.34
N ASP A 106 12.77 2.43 -8.64
CA ASP A 106 13.51 2.77 -9.85
C ASP A 106 12.73 2.32 -11.10
N ALA A 107 12.15 1.12 -11.07
CA ALA A 107 11.29 0.65 -12.14
C ALA A 107 10.00 1.48 -12.27
N ALA A 108 9.39 1.89 -11.16
CA ALA A 108 8.19 2.73 -11.18
C ALA A 108 8.49 4.11 -11.78
N TRP A 109 9.54 4.78 -11.33
CA TRP A 109 9.90 6.13 -11.77
C TRP A 109 10.43 6.17 -13.20
N SER A 110 11.15 5.14 -13.65
CA SER A 110 11.58 5.03 -15.05
C SER A 110 10.39 5.00 -16.03
N ARG A 111 9.21 4.56 -15.57
CA ARG A 111 7.95 4.58 -16.33
C ARG A 111 7.05 5.77 -16.00
N ASN A 112 7.55 6.77 -15.27
CA ASN A 112 6.80 7.95 -14.84
C ASN A 112 5.52 7.59 -14.05
N ILE A 113 5.61 6.54 -13.22
CA ILE A 113 4.57 6.16 -12.27
C ILE A 113 4.81 6.94 -10.99
N ARG A 114 3.78 7.64 -10.50
CA ARG A 114 3.85 8.36 -9.23
C ARG A 114 3.79 7.37 -8.08
N THR A 115 4.70 7.48 -7.12
CA THR A 115 4.65 6.71 -5.88
C THR A 115 4.30 7.62 -4.71
N ILE A 116 3.41 7.17 -3.83
CA ILE A 116 3.01 7.88 -2.60
C ILE A 116 3.07 6.90 -1.43
N ASP A 117 3.61 7.32 -0.30
CA ASP A 117 3.56 6.58 0.94
C ASP A 117 2.80 7.38 2.01
N VAL A 118 2.67 6.79 3.19
CA VAL A 118 2.09 7.43 4.37
C VAL A 118 3.16 7.95 5.34
N THR A 119 4.32 8.39 4.82
CA THR A 119 5.41 8.92 5.65
C THR A 119 4.86 9.98 6.62
N ASN A 120 5.23 9.82 7.90
CA ASN A 120 4.75 10.57 9.07
C ASN A 120 3.37 10.21 9.64
N GLY A 121 2.64 9.25 9.07
CA GLY A 121 1.33 8.82 9.61
C GLY A 121 1.41 8.32 11.06
N SER A 122 2.54 7.72 11.44
CA SER A 122 2.81 7.22 12.80
C SER A 122 3.62 8.18 13.68
N SER A 123 4.08 9.33 13.17
CA SER A 123 5.02 10.20 13.91
C SER A 123 4.44 10.73 15.23
N TYR A 124 3.19 11.18 15.22
CA TYR A 124 2.52 11.66 16.44
C TYR A 124 2.39 10.56 17.51
N PRO A 125 1.72 9.42 17.25
CA PRO A 125 1.58 8.38 18.27
C PRO A 125 2.93 7.83 18.73
N VAL A 126 3.93 7.68 17.84
CA VAL A 126 5.28 7.27 18.23
C VAL A 126 5.94 8.31 19.15
N SER A 127 5.79 9.60 18.87
CA SER A 127 6.36 10.66 19.71
C SER A 127 5.73 10.73 21.11
N GLU A 128 4.42 10.47 21.22
CA GLU A 128 3.71 10.39 22.50
C GLU A 128 4.22 9.23 23.35
N TRP A 129 4.35 8.04 22.74
CA TRP A 129 4.92 6.87 23.40
C TRP A 129 6.36 7.10 23.83
N ALA A 130 7.19 7.69 22.96
CA ALA A 130 8.57 8.00 23.29
C ALA A 130 8.66 8.92 24.51
N LEU A 131 7.86 9.99 24.55
CA LEU A 131 7.80 10.89 25.70
C LEU A 131 7.35 10.17 26.98
N ALA A 132 6.29 9.35 26.89
CA ALA A 132 5.81 8.58 28.04
C ALA A 132 6.90 7.66 28.61
N LEU A 133 7.61 6.95 27.74
CA LEU A 133 8.70 6.05 28.14
C LEU A 133 9.89 6.82 28.75
N MET A 134 10.23 7.99 28.21
CA MET A 134 11.24 8.87 28.81
C MET A 134 10.85 9.26 30.25
N LEU A 135 9.59 9.61 30.48
CA LEU A 135 9.10 9.99 31.82
C LEU A 135 9.16 8.82 32.81
N VAL A 136 8.77 7.62 32.40
CA VAL A 136 8.85 6.40 33.24
C VAL A 136 10.30 6.10 33.62
N ALA A 137 11.21 6.12 32.65
CA ALA A 137 12.63 5.88 32.89
C ALA A 137 13.24 6.90 33.85
N MET A 138 12.94 8.20 33.66
CA MET A 138 13.42 9.29 34.51
C MET A 138 12.81 9.32 35.92
N ARG A 139 11.81 8.48 36.19
CA ARG A 139 11.20 8.31 37.52
C ARG A 139 11.49 6.96 38.16
N ASN A 140 12.33 6.13 37.52
CA ASN A 140 12.61 4.76 37.94
C ASN A 140 11.31 3.95 38.18
N GLY A 141 10.33 4.13 37.30
CA GLY A 141 9.00 3.50 37.39
C GLY A 141 8.94 2.07 36.84
N GLY A 142 10.08 1.39 36.72
CA GLY A 142 10.21 0.01 36.24
C GLY A 142 10.51 -0.97 37.37
#